data_AF-A0A1Q6X4S3-F1
#
_entry.id   AF-A0A1Q6X4S3-F1
#
_cell.length_a   1.000
_cell.length_b   1.000
_cell.length_c   1.000
_cell.angle_alpha   90.00
_cell.angle_beta   90.00
_cell.angle_gamma   90.00
#
_symmetry.space_group_name_H-M   'P 1'
#
loop_
_entity.id
_entity.type
_entity.pdbx_description
1 polymer ?
#
loop_
_entity_poly.entity_id
_entity_poly.type
_entity_poly.pdbx_seq_one_letter_code
_entity_poly.pdbx_strand_id
1 'polypeptide(L)'
;MLSYYFCPARVVPFEQPPPPFLKSDCGKYKVVAFTQTLWSFDPAIFANTLREMQQTYGIGSDATVWLFQAGWIDDNEDKWIAELRRRGCREPQNFGPNILICQMTLY
;
A
#
# COMPACT_ATOMS: atom_id res chain seq x y z
N MET A 1 1.82 0.39 10.56
CA MET A 1 1.36 1.61 11.29
C MET A 1 -0.04 2.06 10.86
N LEU A 2 -0.42 1.98 9.57
CA LEU A 2 -1.75 2.44 9.08
C LEU A 2 -2.95 1.84 9.86
N SER A 3 -2.87 0.58 10.26
CA SER A 3 -3.90 -0.07 11.07
C SER A 3 -4.18 0.60 12.41
N TYR A 4 -3.21 1.30 13.00
CA TYR A 4 -3.40 2.06 14.24
C TYR A 4 -4.42 3.19 14.07
N TYR A 5 -4.46 3.81 12.89
CA TYR A 5 -5.37 4.92 12.58
C TYR A 5 -6.73 4.45 12.05
N PHE A 6 -6.75 3.32 11.33
CA PHE A 6 -7.95 2.84 10.63
C PHE A 6 -8.75 1.78 11.40
N CYS A 7 -8.16 1.14 12.41
CA CYS A 7 -8.75 -0.02 13.07
C CYS A 7 -9.00 0.30 14.54
N PRO A 8 -10.24 0.13 15.06
CA PRO A 8 -10.49 0.28 16.48
C PRO A 8 -9.69 -0.79 17.25
N ALA A 9 -8.70 -0.34 18.03
CA ALA A 9 -7.92 -1.11 19.00
C ALA A 9 -7.13 -2.32 18.47
N ARG A 10 -6.15 -2.12 17.58
CA ARG A 10 -5.10 -3.14 17.32
C ARG A 10 -3.72 -2.71 17.84
N VAL A 11 -3.11 -3.63 18.59
CA VAL A 11 -1.70 -3.58 19.01
C VAL A 11 -0.83 -3.80 17.78
N VAL A 12 0.18 -2.94 17.59
CA VAL A 12 1.20 -3.14 16.55
C VAL A 12 2.04 -4.36 16.97
N PRO A 13 2.14 -5.42 16.15
CA PRO A 13 2.94 -6.59 16.50
C PRO A 13 4.43 -6.18 16.56
N PHE A 14 5.08 -6.48 17.68
CA PHE A 14 6.51 -6.22 17.89
C PHE A 14 7.40 -7.43 17.53
N GLU A 15 6.84 -8.46 16.89
CA GLU A 15 7.58 -9.67 16.51
C GLU A 15 8.74 -9.32 15.56
N GLN A 16 9.94 -9.80 15.88
CA GLN A 16 11.15 -9.60 15.08
C GLN A 16 11.65 -10.94 14.51
N PRO A 17 11.90 -11.03 13.20
CA PRO A 17 11.60 -10.04 12.15
C PRO A 17 10.10 -10.04 11.78
N PRO A 18 9.50 -8.89 11.42
CA PRO A 18 8.11 -8.84 11.01
C PRO A 18 7.91 -9.56 9.67
N PRO A 19 6.75 -10.19 9.43
CA PRO A 19 6.42 -10.74 8.12
C PRO A 19 6.38 -9.63 7.05
N PRO A 20 6.53 -9.94 5.75
CA PRO A 20 6.52 -8.92 4.67
C PRO A 20 5.26 -8.05 4.65
N PHE A 21 4.14 -8.63 5.10
CA PHE A 21 2.85 -7.95 5.20
C PHE A 21 2.25 -8.11 6.59
N LEU A 22 1.75 -7.00 7.14
CA LEU A 22 0.89 -6.98 8.31
C LEU A 22 -0.55 -6.77 7.88
N LYS A 23 -1.38 -7.80 8.07
CA LYS A 23 -2.82 -7.72 7.85
C LYS A 23 -3.56 -7.35 9.13
N SER A 24 -4.48 -6.42 9.02
CA SER A 24 -5.45 -6.07 10.05
C SER A 24 -6.88 -6.16 9.55
N ASP A 25 -7.73 -6.90 10.25
CA ASP A 25 -9.17 -6.94 10.00
C ASP A 25 -9.83 -5.84 10.83
N CYS A 26 -10.44 -4.88 10.14
CA CYS A 26 -10.89 -3.58 10.67
C CYS A 26 -12.38 -3.40 10.36
N GLY A 27 -13.18 -4.31 10.91
CA GLY A 27 -14.61 -4.43 10.62
C GLY A 27 -14.84 -4.92 9.19
N LYS A 28 -15.48 -4.09 8.36
CA LYS A 28 -15.76 -4.41 6.95
C LYS A 28 -14.56 -4.26 6.01
N TYR A 29 -13.44 -3.74 6.51
CA TYR A 29 -12.23 -3.53 5.74
C TYR A 29 -11.09 -4.42 6.21
N LYS A 30 -10.17 -4.72 5.31
CA LYS A 30 -8.87 -5.32 5.62
C LYS A 30 -7.80 -4.29 5.28
N VAL A 31 -6.92 -4.00 6.23
CA VAL A 31 -5.76 -3.13 6.02
C VAL A 31 -4.54 -4.03 5.89
N VAL A 32 -3.79 -3.87 4.82
CA VAL A 32 -2.52 -4.57 4.62
C VAL A 32 -1.42 -3.51 4.58
N ALA A 33 -0.41 -3.67 5.43
CA ALA A 33 0.76 -2.81 5.44
C ALA A 33 1.99 -3.60 5.01
N PHE A 34 2.74 -3.08 4.04
CA PHE A 34 4.07 -3.56 3.72
C PHE A 34 5.03 -3.16 4.84
N THR A 35 5.84 -4.10 5.33
CA THR A 35 6.66 -3.89 6.54
C THR A 35 8.08 -3.46 6.27
N GLN A 36 8.55 -3.62 5.04
CA GLN A 36 9.90 -3.21 4.68
C GLN A 36 9.94 -1.69 4.52
N THR A 37 10.93 -1.07 5.18
CA THR A 37 11.24 0.33 4.96
C THR A 37 11.89 0.48 3.58
N LEU A 38 11.26 1.27 2.72
CA LEU A 38 11.81 1.66 1.43
C LEU A 38 12.35 3.08 1.55
N TRP A 39 13.61 3.26 1.17
CA TRP A 39 14.29 4.57 1.18
C TRP A 39 14.16 5.32 -0.16
N SER A 40 13.78 4.62 -1.21
CA SER A 40 13.52 5.16 -2.54
C SER A 40 12.42 4.37 -3.24
N PHE A 41 11.83 4.96 -4.26
CA PHE A 41 10.83 4.28 -5.09
C PHE A 41 11.52 3.46 -6.19
N ASP A 42 11.19 2.16 -6.25
CA ASP A 42 11.50 1.27 -7.36
C ASP A 42 10.19 0.68 -7.92
N PRO A 43 9.86 0.90 -9.21
CA PRO A 43 8.67 0.34 -9.85
C PRO A 43 8.59 -1.19 -9.77
N ALA A 44 9.72 -1.90 -9.84
CA ALA A 44 9.77 -3.35 -9.79
C ALA A 44 9.40 -3.86 -8.39
N ILE A 45 9.90 -3.20 -7.34
CA ILE A 45 9.55 -3.53 -5.96
C ILE A 45 8.04 -3.35 -5.76
N PHE A 46 7.48 -2.20 -6.14
CA PHE A 46 6.05 -1.95 -5.98
C PHE A 46 5.17 -2.99 -6.71
N ALA A 47 5.50 -3.28 -7.97
CA ALA A 47 4.78 -4.27 -8.76
C ALA A 47 4.83 -5.68 -8.13
N ASN A 48 6.00 -6.07 -7.63
CA ASN A 48 6.17 -7.36 -6.97
C ASN A 48 5.43 -7.41 -5.63
N THR A 49 5.50 -6.35 -4.83
CA THR A 49 4.75 -6.23 -3.56
C THR A 49 3.24 -6.35 -3.77
N LEU A 50 2.67 -5.70 -4.80
CA LEU A 50 1.24 -5.84 -5.11
C LEU A 50 0.87 -7.28 -5.48
N ARG A 51 1.68 -7.93 -6.33
CA ARG A 51 1.47 -9.31 -6.75
C ARG A 51 1.55 -10.28 -5.58
N GLU A 52 2.56 -10.13 -4.72
CA GLU A 52 2.75 -10.95 -3.52
C GLU A 52 1.60 -10.76 -2.54
N MET A 53 1.12 -9.52 -2.35
CA MET A 53 -0.08 -9.25 -1.54
C MET A 53 -1.31 -9.98 -2.11
N GLN A 54 -1.53 -9.90 -3.43
CA GLN A 54 -2.66 -10.57 -4.08
C GLN A 54 -2.62 -12.08 -3.86
N GLN A 55 -1.45 -12.70 -4.06
CA GLN A 55 -1.25 -14.13 -3.86
C GLN A 55 -1.42 -14.54 -2.39
N THR A 56 -0.83 -13.78 -1.46
CA THR A 56 -0.84 -14.07 -0.03
C THR A 56 -2.26 -14.04 0.54
N TYR A 57 -3.11 -13.13 0.06
CA TYR A 57 -4.45 -12.92 0.61
C TYR A 57 -5.59 -13.37 -0.32
N GLY A 58 -5.27 -14.03 -1.44
CA GLY A 58 -6.26 -14.52 -2.40
C GLY A 58 -7.11 -13.40 -3.00
N ILE A 59 -6.53 -12.21 -3.22
CA ILE A 59 -7.24 -11.07 -3.79
C ILE A 59 -7.29 -11.26 -5.30
N GLY A 60 -8.49 -11.45 -5.84
CA GLY A 60 -8.71 -11.67 -7.27
C GLY A 60 -8.26 -10.50 -8.13
N SER A 61 -8.01 -10.80 -9.41
CA SER A 61 -8.03 -9.78 -10.47
C SER A 61 -9.37 -9.04 -10.43
N ASP A 62 -9.37 -7.76 -10.76
CA ASP A 62 -10.49 -6.82 -10.72
C ASP A 62 -10.93 -6.35 -9.32
N ALA A 63 -10.23 -6.78 -8.26
CA ALA A 63 -10.50 -6.26 -6.91
C ALA A 63 -10.21 -4.75 -6.83
N THR A 64 -11.13 -4.01 -6.23
CA THR A 64 -10.93 -2.60 -5.91
C THR A 64 -10.27 -2.45 -4.56
N VAL A 65 -9.11 -1.81 -4.50
CA VAL A 65 -8.37 -1.53 -3.27
C VAL A 65 -8.09 -0.03 -3.15
N TRP A 66 -7.82 0.41 -1.92
CA TRP A 66 -7.32 1.75 -1.65
C TRP A 66 -5.84 1.64 -1.31
N LEU A 67 -5.00 2.30 -2.10
CA LEU A 67 -3.59 2.51 -1.80
C LEU A 67 -3.46 3.77 -0.94
N PHE A 68 -2.69 3.63 0.13
CA PHE A 68 -2.25 4.73 0.97
C PHE A 68 -0.73 4.74 1.00
N GLN A 69 -0.13 5.79 0.47
CA GLN A 69 1.30 6.04 0.54
C GLN A 69 1.55 7.21 1.49
N ALA A 70 2.45 7.02 2.45
CA ALA A 70 2.93 8.07 3.33
C ALA A 70 4.45 8.13 3.29
N GLY A 71 4.99 9.36 3.33
CA GLY A 71 6.40 9.64 3.15
C GLY A 71 6.68 10.46 1.90
N TRP A 72 7.92 10.89 1.76
CA TRP A 72 8.37 11.68 0.62
C TRP A 72 8.83 10.76 -0.51
N ILE A 73 8.49 11.12 -1.75
CA ILE A 73 9.03 10.50 -2.96
C ILE A 73 9.74 11.61 -3.72
N ASP A 74 10.97 11.90 -3.28
CA ASP A 74 11.68 13.13 -3.69
C ASP A 74 12.00 13.15 -5.19
N ASP A 75 12.82 12.21 -5.66
CA ASP A 75 13.45 12.24 -6.98
C ASP A 75 12.72 11.41 -8.05
N ASN A 76 11.61 10.76 -7.67
CA ASN A 76 10.90 9.80 -8.53
C ASN A 76 9.37 9.96 -8.52
N GLU A 77 8.84 11.12 -8.09
CA GLU A 77 7.39 11.35 -8.01
C GLU A 77 6.68 11.11 -9.36
N ASP A 78 7.19 11.65 -10.46
CA ASP A 78 6.60 11.46 -11.79
C ASP A 78 6.56 9.98 -12.21
N LYS A 79 7.63 9.23 -11.91
CA LYS A 79 7.69 7.79 -12.18
C LYS A 79 6.72 7.02 -11.30
N TRP A 80 6.57 7.44 -10.04
CA TRP A 80 5.62 6.87 -9.11
C TRP A 80 4.19 7.07 -9.58
N ILE A 81 3.79 8.30 -9.91
CA ILE A 81 2.46 8.62 -10.45
C ILE A 81 2.19 7.86 -11.75
N ALA A 82 3.18 7.76 -12.64
CA ALA A 82 3.05 6.97 -13.86
C ALA A 82 2.83 5.48 -13.58
N GLU A 83 3.57 4.89 -12.64
CA GLU A 83 3.39 3.49 -12.24
C GLU A 83 2.02 3.25 -11.60
N LEU A 84 1.57 4.14 -10.72
CA LEU A 84 0.24 4.10 -10.15
C LEU A 84 -0.83 4.03 -11.24
N ARG A 85 -0.79 4.94 -12.21
CA ARG A 85 -1.72 4.96 -13.35
C ARG A 85 -1.69 3.67 -14.15
N ARG A 86 -0.49 3.14 -14.43
CA ARG A 86 -0.31 1.84 -15.10
C ARG A 86 -0.85 0.64 -14.30
N ARG A 87 -1.03 0.79 -12.98
CA ARG A 87 -1.49 -0.25 -12.05
C ARG A 87 -2.91 -0.04 -11.54
N GLY A 88 -3.65 0.89 -12.12
CA GLY A 88 -5.10 0.98 -11.96
C GLY A 88 -5.54 2.14 -11.09
N CYS A 89 -4.59 2.95 -10.61
CA CYS A 89 -4.86 4.21 -9.95
C CYS A 89 -5.18 5.29 -10.99
N ARG A 90 -6.46 5.54 -11.26
CA ARG A 90 -6.86 6.55 -12.27
C ARG A 90 -6.65 7.98 -11.77
N GLU A 91 -7.01 8.22 -10.53
CA GLU A 91 -7.04 9.56 -9.93
C GLU A 91 -6.28 9.56 -8.59
N PRO A 92 -4.93 9.60 -8.63
CA PRO A 92 -4.15 9.79 -7.41
C PRO A 92 -4.45 11.16 -6.81
N GLN A 93 -4.70 11.19 -5.50
CA GLN A 93 -4.99 12.41 -4.74
C GLN A 93 -3.90 12.64 -3.71
N ASN A 94 -3.27 13.82 -3.78
CA ASN A 94 -2.29 14.26 -2.79
C ASN A 94 -2.97 14.99 -1.64
N PHE A 95 -2.53 14.69 -0.42
CA PHE A 95 -2.96 15.32 0.82
C PHE A 95 -1.75 15.95 1.50
N GLY A 96 -1.42 17.17 1.07
CA GLY A 96 -0.13 17.76 1.40
C GLY A 96 1.01 17.09 0.62
N PRO A 97 2.27 17.26 1.05
CA PRO A 97 3.43 16.89 0.24
C PRO A 97 3.91 15.44 0.46
N ASN A 98 3.31 14.70 1.41
CA ASN A 98 3.85 13.42 1.87
C ASN A 98 2.77 12.33 2.04
N ILE A 99 1.54 12.57 1.58
CA ILE A 99 0.46 11.59 1.64
C ILE A 99 -0.21 11.55 0.27
N LEU A 100 -0.29 10.35 -0.28
CA LEU A 100 -1.04 10.06 -1.50
C LEU A 100 -2.07 8.96 -1.21
N ILE A 101 -3.28 9.17 -1.69
CA ILE A 101 -4.36 8.18 -1.65
C ILE A 101 -4.81 7.91 -3.07
N CYS A 102 -5.02 6.64 -3.40
CA CYS A 102 -5.62 6.29 -4.67
C CYS A 102 -6.47 5.02 -4.61
N GLN A 103 -7.65 5.07 -5.23
CA GLN A 103 -8.40 3.87 -5.53
C GLN A 103 -7.79 3.17 -6.74
N MET A 104 -7.55 1.87 -6.61
CA MET A 104 -6.92 1.04 -7.64
C MET A 104 -7.79 -0.17 -7.95
N THR A 105 -7.94 -0.49 -9.23
CA THR A 105 -8.40 -1.80 -9.67
C THR A 105 -7.19 -2.66 -9.94
N LEU A 106 -7.07 -3.79 -9.25
CA LEU A 106 -5.97 -4.74 -9.43
C LEU A 106 -6.19 -5.60 -10.68
N TYR A 107 -5.11 -6.03 -11.33
CA TYR A 107 -5.14 -6.90 -12.51
C TYR A 107 -3.88 -7.76 -12.60
#